data_AF-A0AAV7CEV0-F1
#
_entry.id   AF-A0AAV7CEV0-F1
#
_cell.length_a   1.000
_cell.length_b   1.000
_cell.length_c   1.000
_cell.angle_alpha   90.00
_cell.angle_beta   90.00
_cell.angle_gamma   90.00
#
_symmetry.space_group_name_H-M   'P 1'
#
loop_
_entity.id
_entity.type
_entity.pdbx_description
1 polymer ?
#
loop_
_entity_poly.entity_id
_entity_poly.type
_entity_poly.pdbx_seq_one_letter_code
_entity_poly.pdbx_strand_id
1 'polypeptide(L)'
;MQYPVFPFILRDYTSETLDLSSTFIYRNLVKPIAVQSKEKEDRYIDNYKYLEDEYCKADREDDPMPPVQPYHYGSHYSNSGTVLHFLVRLPPFTKMFLAYQDQSFDIPDRTFHSMNTTWRLSSYESMTDVKELIPEFFYLPEFLVNREDLFWNGCYSS
;
A
#
# COMPACT_ATOMS: atom_id res chain seq x y z
N MET A 1 -7.36 6.60 12.45
CA MET A 1 -7.81 7.51 11.38
C MET A 1 -8.79 6.77 10.50
N GLN A 2 -9.83 7.43 10.01
CA GLN A 2 -10.76 6.87 9.03
C GLN A 2 -10.69 7.75 7.78
N TYR A 3 -10.37 7.15 6.64
CA TYR A 3 -10.30 7.83 5.35
C TYR A 3 -11.00 6.95 4.30
N PRO A 4 -11.73 7.52 3.33
CA PRO A 4 -12.40 6.72 2.31
C PRO A 4 -11.40 5.86 1.54
N VAL A 5 -11.84 4.65 1.17
CA VAL A 5 -11.00 3.64 0.52
C VAL A 5 -11.58 3.33 -0.85
N PHE A 6 -10.74 3.40 -1.88
CA PHE A 6 -11.08 3.03 -3.24
C PHE A 6 -10.17 1.88 -3.69
N PRO A 7 -10.69 0.92 -4.46
CA PRO A 7 -9.86 -0.18 -4.94
C PRO A 7 -8.94 0.29 -6.08
N PHE A 8 -7.78 -0.35 -6.21
CA PHE A 8 -7.10 -0.37 -7.50
C PHE A 8 -8.03 -0.96 -8.57
N ILE A 9 -8.16 -0.28 -9.71
CA ILE A 9 -8.97 -0.75 -10.85
C ILE A 9 -8.08 -1.37 -11.92
N LEU A 10 -6.99 -0.69 -12.25
CA LEU A 10 -6.03 -1.13 -13.25
C LEU A 10 -4.93 -1.96 -12.60
N ARG A 11 -4.37 -2.89 -13.38
CA ARG A 11 -3.18 -3.67 -13.00
C ARG A 11 -1.99 -3.47 -13.94
N ASP A 12 -2.20 -2.79 -15.07
CA ASP A 12 -1.15 -2.47 -16.03
C ASP A 12 -0.77 -0.99 -15.91
N TYR A 13 0.48 -0.77 -15.49
CA TYR A 13 1.11 0.54 -15.34
C TYR A 13 2.45 0.59 -16.09
N THR A 14 2.66 -0.33 -17.03
CA THR A 14 3.89 -0.47 -17.82
C THR A 14 3.66 -0.24 -19.31
N SER A 15 2.47 -0.58 -19.80
CA SER A 15 2.12 -0.35 -21.20
C SER A 15 1.96 1.14 -21.48
N GLU A 16 2.51 1.59 -22.61
CA GLU A 16 2.38 2.97 -23.08
C GLU A 16 0.91 3.32 -23.42
N THR A 17 0.15 2.34 -23.89
CA THR A 17 -1.27 2.48 -24.22
C THR A 17 -2.08 1.38 -23.55
N LEU A 18 -3.31 1.71 -23.14
CA LEU A 18 -4.22 0.79 -22.48
C LEU A 18 -5.47 0.58 -23.33
N ASP A 19 -5.76 -0.67 -23.69
CA ASP A 19 -7.02 -1.07 -24.29
C ASP A 19 -8.05 -1.36 -23.19
N LEU A 20 -8.97 -0.42 -23.00
CA LEU A 20 -10.03 -0.52 -21.98
C LEU A 20 -11.09 -1.60 -22.30
N SER A 21 -11.07 -2.20 -23.49
CA SER A 21 -11.93 -3.35 -23.78
C SER A 21 -11.33 -4.68 -23.29
N SER A 22 -10.03 -4.69 -23.03
CA SER A 22 -9.32 -5.89 -22.57
C SER A 22 -9.60 -6.16 -21.09
N THR A 23 -10.08 -7.36 -20.78
CA THR A 23 -10.29 -7.76 -19.38
C THR A 23 -8.98 -7.95 -18.61
N PHE A 24 -7.83 -8.04 -19.30
CA PHE A 24 -6.52 -8.31 -18.70
C PHE A 24 -5.86 -7.10 -18.04
N ILE A 25 -6.32 -5.88 -18.33
CA ILE A 25 -5.77 -4.66 -17.72
C ILE A 25 -6.42 -4.34 -16.37
N TYR A 26 -7.49 -5.05 -16.00
CA TYR A 26 -8.23 -4.83 -14.78
C TYR A 26 -7.77 -5.75 -13.65
N ARG A 27 -7.76 -5.21 -12.43
CA ARG A 27 -7.57 -5.98 -11.21
C ARG A 27 -8.70 -6.99 -11.02
N ASN A 28 -8.40 -8.14 -10.43
CA ASN A 28 -9.44 -9.03 -9.93
C ASN A 28 -10.01 -8.48 -8.60
N LEU A 29 -11.18 -7.84 -8.69
CA LEU A 29 -11.88 -7.25 -7.54
C LEU A 29 -12.52 -8.27 -6.60
N VAL A 30 -12.60 -9.55 -6.99
CA VAL A 30 -13.03 -10.63 -6.08
C VAL A 30 -11.95 -10.91 -5.03
N LYS A 31 -10.70 -10.51 -5.30
CA LYS A 31 -9.55 -10.75 -4.44
C LYS A 31 -9.04 -9.46 -3.75
N PRO A 32 -8.55 -9.56 -2.49
CA PRO A 32 -7.80 -8.47 -1.85
C PRO A 32 -6.57 -8.05 -2.65
N ILE A 33 -6.06 -6.84 -2.39
CA ILE A 33 -4.94 -6.28 -3.16
C ILE A 33 -3.69 -7.16 -3.05
N ALA A 34 -3.41 -7.68 -1.86
CA ALA A 34 -2.25 -8.50 -1.55
C ALA A 34 -2.14 -9.83 -2.33
N VAL A 35 -3.23 -10.31 -2.94
CA VAL A 35 -3.33 -11.65 -3.53
C VAL A 35 -3.83 -11.61 -4.98
N GLN A 36 -3.28 -10.69 -5.77
CA GLN A 36 -3.57 -10.60 -7.20
C GLN A 36 -2.80 -11.64 -8.04
N SER A 37 -1.79 -12.28 -7.45
CA SER A 37 -1.09 -13.46 -7.98
C SER A 37 -1.39 -14.68 -7.09
N LYS A 38 -1.60 -15.84 -7.73
CA LYS A 38 -1.93 -17.09 -7.04
C LYS A 38 -0.75 -17.59 -6.21
N GLU A 39 0.47 -17.41 -6.69
CA GLU A 39 1.70 -17.82 -6.00
C GLU A 39 1.88 -17.13 -4.64
N LYS A 40 1.27 -15.95 -4.44
CA LYS A 40 1.37 -15.19 -3.19
C LYS A 40 0.30 -15.53 -2.18
N GLU A 41 -0.83 -16.07 -2.64
CA GLU A 41 -1.96 -16.47 -1.79
C GLU A 41 -1.55 -17.55 -0.78
N ASP A 42 -0.84 -18.58 -1.24
CA ASP A 42 -0.36 -19.69 -0.40
C ASP A 42 0.50 -19.17 0.76
N ARG A 43 1.32 -18.14 0.53
CA ARG A 43 2.19 -17.58 1.56
C ARG A 43 1.42 -16.88 2.68
N TYR A 44 0.29 -16.23 2.36
CA TYR A 44 -0.58 -15.63 3.38
C TYR A 44 -1.34 -16.69 4.18
N ILE A 45 -1.75 -17.77 3.51
CA ILE A 45 -2.39 -18.93 4.15
C ILE A 45 -1.40 -19.61 5.10
N ASP A 46 -0.16 -19.83 4.67
CA ASP A 46 0.88 -20.48 5.47
C ASP A 46 1.26 -19.63 6.70
N ASN A 47 1.35 -18.30 6.53
CA ASN A 47 1.56 -17.38 7.66
C ASN A 47 0.42 -17.46 8.68
N TYR A 48 -0.84 -17.51 8.21
CA TYR A 48 -1.99 -17.65 9.09
C TYR A 48 -1.94 -18.96 9.88
N LYS A 49 -1.69 -20.10 9.20
CA LYS A 49 -1.57 -21.41 9.84
C LYS A 49 -0.46 -21.46 10.89
N TYR A 50 0.70 -20.87 10.57
CA TYR A 50 1.79 -20.76 11.52
C TYR A 50 1.37 -19.98 12.77
N LEU A 51 0.71 -18.83 12.60
CA LEU A 51 0.22 -18.03 13.73
C LEU A 51 -0.88 -18.74 14.52
N GLU A 52 -1.72 -19.54 13.85
CA GLU A 52 -2.75 -20.39 14.47
C GLU A 52 -2.13 -21.46 15.37
N ASP A 53 -1.10 -22.16 14.87
CA ASP A 53 -0.36 -23.15 15.66
C ASP A 53 0.32 -22.52 16.89
N GLU A 54 0.95 -21.36 16.74
CA GLU A 54 1.57 -20.63 17.85
C GLU A 54 0.53 -20.14 18.87
N TYR A 55 -0.60 -19.61 18.40
CA TYR A 55 -1.71 -19.21 19.24
C TYR A 55 -2.25 -20.38 20.08
N CYS A 56 -2.41 -21.56 19.47
CA CYS A 56 -2.87 -22.77 20.16
C CYS A 56 -1.87 -23.33 21.18
N LYS A 57 -0.56 -23.09 21.01
CA LYS A 57 0.47 -23.51 21.98
C LYS A 57 0.51 -22.55 23.19
N ALA A 58 0.48 -21.25 22.92
CA ALA A 58 0.53 -20.22 23.96
C ALA A 58 -0.74 -20.18 24.82
N ASP A 59 -1.89 -20.66 24.33
CA ASP A 59 -3.09 -20.86 25.17
C ASP A 59 -2.94 -22.04 26.17
N ARG A 60 -1.96 -22.93 25.95
CA ARG A 60 -1.71 -24.12 26.78
C ARG A 60 -0.56 -23.95 27.77
N GLU A 61 0.37 -23.07 27.45
CA GLU A 61 1.47 -22.68 28.33
C GLU A 61 1.02 -21.44 29.11
N ASP A 62 1.28 -21.40 30.42
CA ASP A 62 0.85 -20.30 31.32
C ASP A 62 1.70 -19.03 31.07
N ASP A 63 1.83 -18.65 29.79
CA ASP A 63 2.63 -17.52 29.32
C ASP A 63 1.94 -16.21 29.75
N PRO A 64 2.64 -15.30 30.44
CA PRO A 64 2.08 -14.04 30.90
C PRO A 64 1.67 -13.07 29.77
N MET A 65 2.07 -13.30 28.52
CA MET A 65 1.68 -12.46 27.38
C MET A 65 0.47 -13.05 26.64
N PRO A 66 -0.61 -12.28 26.40
CA PRO A 66 -1.75 -12.78 25.63
C PRO A 66 -1.31 -13.15 24.20
N PRO A 67 -1.68 -14.34 23.71
CA PRO A 67 -1.25 -14.81 22.41
C PRO A 67 -1.85 -13.96 21.29
N VAL A 68 -1.03 -13.63 20.29
CA VAL A 68 -1.44 -12.84 19.14
C VAL A 68 -2.40 -13.66 18.29
N GLN A 69 -3.61 -13.15 18.04
CA GLN A 69 -4.57 -13.85 17.19
C GLN A 69 -4.03 -14.03 15.77
N PRO A 70 -4.33 -15.15 15.09
CA PRO A 70 -3.87 -15.39 13.73
C PRO A 70 -4.43 -14.38 12.74
N TYR A 71 -3.59 -13.92 11.80
CA TYR A 71 -3.97 -12.96 10.77
C TYR A 71 -3.28 -13.24 9.44
N HIS A 72 -3.92 -12.81 8.36
CA HIS A 72 -3.32 -12.84 7.03
C HIS A 72 -2.41 -11.62 6.80
N TYR A 73 -2.84 -10.43 7.21
CA TYR A 73 -2.14 -9.18 6.91
C TYR A 73 -1.73 -8.47 8.20
N GLY A 74 -0.43 -8.26 8.39
CA GLY A 74 0.10 -7.47 9.51
C GLY A 74 -0.08 -5.96 9.34
N SER A 75 -0.54 -5.53 8.17
CA SER A 75 -0.76 -4.13 7.80
C SER A 75 -2.20 -3.93 7.32
N HIS A 76 -2.72 -2.72 7.53
CA HIS A 76 -4.05 -2.35 7.07
C HIS A 76 -4.00 -1.65 5.70
N TYR A 77 -4.97 -1.95 4.84
CA TYR A 77 -5.07 -1.39 3.48
C TYR A 77 -5.33 0.12 3.44
N SER A 78 -5.75 0.71 4.55
CA SER A 78 -5.92 2.15 4.71
C SER A 78 -5.40 2.57 6.07
N ASN A 79 -4.47 3.52 6.08
CA ASN A 79 -3.92 4.10 7.30
C ASN A 79 -3.42 5.52 7.01
N SER A 80 -3.13 6.28 8.08
CA SER A 80 -2.67 7.67 7.95
C SER A 80 -1.41 7.78 7.10
N GLY A 81 -0.47 6.85 7.25
CA GLY A 81 0.76 6.80 6.48
C GLY A 81 0.50 6.68 4.98
N THR A 82 -0.43 5.81 4.57
CA THR A 82 -0.85 5.65 3.17
C THR A 82 -1.45 6.92 2.58
N VAL A 83 -2.37 7.58 3.30
CA VAL A 83 -3.01 8.83 2.83
C VAL A 83 -1.97 9.93 2.67
N LEU A 84 -1.10 10.10 3.68
CA LEU A 84 -0.03 11.10 3.64
C LEU A 84 1.01 10.79 2.55
N HIS A 85 1.31 9.51 2.33
CA HIS A 85 2.21 9.06 1.27
C HIS A 85 1.69 9.45 -0.11
N PHE A 86 0.39 9.22 -0.41
CA PHE A 86 -0.18 9.61 -1.69
C PHE A 86 -0.31 11.13 -1.85
N LEU A 87 -0.78 11.83 -0.83
CA LEU A 87 -1.07 13.27 -0.91
C LEU A 87 0.13 14.16 -0.58
N VAL A 88 1.34 13.59 -0.50
CA VAL A 88 2.55 14.29 -0.05
C VAL A 88 2.84 15.60 -0.81
N ARG A 89 2.38 15.72 -2.07
CA ARG A 89 2.56 16.91 -2.93
C ARG A 89 1.53 18.01 -2.71
N LEU A 90 0.49 17.79 -1.91
CA LEU A 90 -0.56 18.76 -1.65
C LEU A 90 -0.45 19.36 -0.24
N PRO A 91 -0.53 20.68 -0.09
CA PRO A 91 -0.77 21.30 1.22
C PRO A 91 -2.19 20.97 1.73
N PRO A 92 -2.39 20.73 3.04
CA PRO A 92 -1.40 20.73 4.12
C PRO A 92 -0.68 19.37 4.32
N PHE A 93 -1.00 18.35 3.52
CA PHE A 93 -0.50 16.98 3.67
C PHE A 93 1.01 16.87 3.59
N THR A 94 1.69 17.73 2.82
CA THR A 94 3.16 17.81 2.80
C THR A 94 3.74 18.04 4.21
N LYS A 95 3.20 19.00 4.96
CA LYS A 95 3.65 19.31 6.32
C LYS A 95 3.29 18.19 7.30
N MET A 96 2.13 17.58 7.11
CA MET A 96 1.67 16.47 7.93
C MET A 96 2.52 15.21 7.71
N PHE A 97 2.91 14.92 6.46
CA PHE A 97 3.80 13.81 6.11
C PHE A 97 5.19 14.01 6.74
N LEU A 98 5.73 15.22 6.67
CA LEU A 98 6.97 15.58 7.36
C LEU A 98 6.89 15.36 8.86
N ALA A 99 5.82 15.83 9.50
CA ALA A 99 5.62 15.63 10.93
C ALA A 99 5.46 14.15 11.30
N TYR A 100 4.90 13.34 10.40
CA TYR A 100 4.76 11.90 10.58
C TYR A 100 6.09 11.14 10.43
N GLN A 101 7.07 11.70 9.73
CA GLN A 101 8.42 11.14 9.53
C GLN A 101 9.48 11.86 10.39
N ASP A 102 9.09 12.30 11.60
CA ASP A 102 10.00 12.98 12.55
C ASP A 102 10.75 14.18 11.97
N GLN A 103 10.08 14.97 11.12
CA GLN A 103 10.61 16.15 10.41
C GLN A 103 11.76 15.85 9.43
N SER A 104 12.00 14.59 9.06
CA SER A 104 13.04 14.20 8.10
C SER A 104 12.44 13.71 6.78
N PHE A 105 12.92 14.27 5.66
CA PHE A 105 12.75 13.66 4.34
C PHE A 105 13.89 12.66 4.09
N ASP A 106 14.06 11.67 4.97
CA ASP A 106 15.34 10.96 4.98
C ASP A 106 15.58 10.08 3.75
N ILE A 107 14.54 9.70 2.98
CA ILE A 107 14.72 8.84 1.81
C ILE A 107 13.69 9.17 0.70
N PRO A 108 14.11 9.77 -0.43
CA PRO A 108 13.26 9.98 -1.62
C PRO A 108 12.59 8.70 -2.11
N ASP A 109 13.26 7.54 -1.99
CA ASP A 109 12.74 6.23 -2.39
C ASP A 109 11.53 5.75 -1.55
N ARG A 110 11.21 6.41 -0.44
CA ARG A 110 10.03 6.08 0.40
C ARG A 110 8.81 6.96 0.11
N THR A 111 8.94 7.99 -0.72
CA THR A 111 7.81 8.84 -1.09
C THR A 111 7.12 8.30 -2.34
N PHE A 112 5.84 8.63 -2.48
CA PHE A 112 5.05 8.14 -3.61
C PHE A 112 5.59 8.71 -4.92
N HIS A 113 6.20 7.88 -5.76
CA HIS A 113 6.85 8.33 -7.00
C HIS A 113 6.35 7.62 -8.27
N SER A 114 5.75 6.44 -8.15
CA SER A 114 5.31 5.66 -9.31
C SER A 114 4.09 4.79 -8.98
N MET A 115 3.09 4.82 -9.87
CA MET A 115 1.94 3.93 -9.80
C MET A 115 2.30 2.48 -10.05
N ASN A 116 3.23 2.21 -10.97
CA ASN A 116 3.72 0.86 -11.22
C ASN A 116 4.40 0.29 -9.97
N THR A 117 5.32 1.05 -9.36
CA THR A 117 5.97 0.61 -8.11
C THR A 117 4.94 0.39 -7.01
N THR A 118 3.98 1.30 -6.84
CA THR A 118 2.92 1.17 -5.83
C THR A 118 2.09 -0.08 -6.04
N TRP A 119 1.64 -0.33 -7.27
CA TRP A 119 0.89 -1.53 -7.63
C TRP A 119 1.69 -2.80 -7.33
N ARG A 120 2.94 -2.88 -7.80
CA ARG A 120 3.80 -4.05 -7.58
C ARG A 120 3.98 -4.37 -6.11
N LEU A 121 4.36 -3.36 -5.31
CA LEU A 121 4.55 -3.49 -3.87
C LEU A 121 3.28 -3.95 -3.18
N SER A 122 2.14 -3.33 -3.49
CA SER A 122 0.89 -3.61 -2.81
C SER A 122 0.23 -4.92 -3.24
N SER A 123 0.52 -5.40 -4.46
CA SER A 123 -0.23 -6.51 -5.06
C SER A 123 0.48 -7.87 -5.07
N TYR A 124 1.82 -7.90 -5.12
CA TYR A 124 2.54 -9.18 -5.14
C TYR A 124 4.00 -9.14 -4.63
N GLU A 125 4.64 -7.98 -4.50
CA GLU A 125 6.07 -7.92 -4.15
C GLU A 125 6.33 -7.84 -2.66
N SER A 126 5.57 -7.01 -1.93
CA SER A 126 5.76 -6.83 -0.49
C SER A 126 4.69 -7.59 0.30
N MET A 127 5.11 -8.16 1.42
CA MET A 127 4.21 -8.85 2.36
C MET A 127 3.53 -7.91 3.34
N THR A 128 4.11 -6.72 3.54
CA THR A 128 3.68 -5.73 4.52
C THR A 128 3.00 -4.53 3.89
N ASP A 129 3.10 -4.38 2.57
CA ASP A 129 2.46 -3.32 1.82
C ASP A 129 1.18 -3.89 1.21
N VAL A 130 0.03 -3.51 1.75
CA VAL A 130 -1.29 -3.96 1.27
C VAL A 130 -2.24 -2.79 1.07
N LYS A 131 -1.70 -1.60 0.78
CA LYS A 131 -2.50 -0.37 0.65
C LYS A 131 -3.43 -0.42 -0.56
N GLU A 132 -4.63 0.07 -0.35
CA GLU A 132 -5.60 0.39 -1.40
C GLU A 132 -5.51 1.87 -1.77
N LEU A 133 -6.21 2.29 -2.82
CA LEU A 133 -6.23 3.67 -3.29
C LEU A 133 -7.11 4.57 -2.41
N ILE A 134 -6.94 5.86 -2.63
CA ILE A 134 -7.80 6.93 -2.11
C ILE A 134 -8.66 7.53 -3.24
N PRO A 135 -9.79 8.19 -2.93
CA PRO A 135 -10.67 8.78 -3.93
C PRO A 135 -9.98 9.76 -4.89
N GLU A 136 -8.95 10.47 -4.43
CA GLU A 136 -8.24 11.50 -5.20
C GLU A 136 -7.63 10.95 -6.50
N PHE A 137 -7.33 9.65 -6.57
CA PHE A 137 -6.88 8.98 -7.81
C PHE A 137 -7.88 9.07 -8.97
N PHE A 138 -9.15 9.37 -8.68
CA PHE A 138 -10.22 9.36 -9.66
C PHE A 138 -10.72 10.75 -10.05
N TYR A 139 -10.33 11.80 -9.31
CA TYR A 139 -10.82 13.16 -9.59
C TYR A 139 -9.82 14.30 -9.36
N LEU A 140 -8.67 14.07 -8.73
CA LEU A 140 -7.75 15.14 -8.31
C LEU A 140 -6.35 14.92 -8.90
N PRO A 141 -6.11 15.15 -10.20
CA PRO A 141 -4.79 14.93 -10.80
C PRO A 141 -3.66 15.76 -10.16
N GLU A 142 -3.98 16.84 -9.43
CA GLU A 142 -3.02 17.73 -8.80
C GLU A 142 -2.10 17.03 -7.79
N PHE A 143 -2.54 15.97 -7.09
CA PHE A 143 -1.65 15.28 -6.14
C PHE A 143 -0.49 14.53 -6.82
N LEU A 144 -0.56 14.33 -8.14
CA LEU A 144 0.51 13.73 -8.94
C LEU A 144 1.54 14.76 -9.41
N VAL A 145 1.21 16.06 -9.35
CA VAL A 145 2.06 17.14 -9.88
C VAL A 145 2.79 17.83 -8.74
N ASN A 146 4.12 17.96 -8.87
CA ASN A 146 4.92 18.71 -7.91
C ASN A 146 4.84 20.21 -8.23
N ARG A 147 3.78 20.90 -7.76
CA ARG A 147 3.61 22.36 -8.00
C ARG A 147 4.41 23.25 -7.07
N GLU A 148 4.81 22.72 -5.92
CA GLU A 148 5.51 23.48 -4.86
C GLU A 148 7.04 23.39 -5.01
N ASP A 149 7.55 22.88 -6.12
CA ASP A 149 8.98 22.60 -6.36
C ASP A 149 9.66 21.93 -5.15
N LEU A 150 8.95 20.98 -4.53
CA LEU A 150 9.49 20.25 -3.39
C LEU A 150 10.75 19.51 -3.88
N PHE A 151 11.91 19.92 -3.38
CA PHE A 151 13.19 19.31 -3.68
C PHE A 151 13.25 17.93 -3.04
N TRP A 152 12.76 16.93 -3.76
CA TRP A 152 13.10 15.53 -3.50
C TRP A 152 14.54 15.35 -4.00
N ASN A 153 15.51 15.16 -3.11
CA ASN A 153 16.92 14.95 -3.46
C ASN A 153 17.12 13.66 -4.29
N GLY A 154 16.65 13.60 -5.54
CA GLY A 154 16.85 12.45 -6.42
C GLY A 154 15.93 12.32 -7.64
N CYS A 155 14.78 13.01 -7.73
CA CYS A 155 13.94 12.91 -8.94
C CYS A 155 14.25 14.04 -9.92
N TYR A 156 15.31 13.85 -10.71
CA TYR A 156 15.46 14.55 -11.97
C TYR A 156 14.32 14.14 -12.90
N SER A 157 13.65 15.15 -13.46
CA SER A 157 12.94 15.16 -14.73
C SER A 157 13.17 13.95 -15.63
N SER A 158 12.13 13.17 -15.92
CA SER A 158 11.65 12.84 -17.29
C SER A 158 10.25 12.27 -17.21
#